data_AF-A0A843H5I4-F1
#
_entry.id   AF-A0A843H5I4-F1
#
_cell.length_a   1.000
_cell.length_b   1.000
_cell.length_c   1.000
_cell.angle_alpha   90.00
_cell.angle_beta   90.00
_cell.angle_gamma   90.00
#
_symmetry.space_group_name_H-M   'P 1'
#
loop_
_entity.id
_entity.type
_entity.pdbx_description
1 polymer ?
#
loop_
_entity_poly.entity_id
_entity_poly.type
_entity_poly.pdbx_seq_one_letter_code
_entity_poly.pdbx_strand_id
1 'polypeptide(L)'
;MVGLKGTKTEENLRAALAGESQARVKYEFYASQAKKDGYVEIKDIFQESSDNEKEHAKIWFKLLNGGKVSDTLSNLADAAAGEHYEWTVMYKEFAEIAREEGFDEIADLFDAAGATEKAHEDRYNALSAKIKADKVFKKDEEIAWKCNNCGYIHIGKEAPEVCPLCDHPQAHFRKQDTSYI
;
A
#
# COMPACT_ATOMS: atom_id res chain seq x y z
N MET A 1 15.55 -15.64 24.77
CA MET A 1 15.55 -14.18 24.49
C MET A 1 14.42 -13.56 25.28
N VAL A 2 14.62 -12.38 25.86
CA VAL A 2 13.55 -11.62 26.52
C VAL A 2 12.53 -11.24 25.44
N GLY A 3 11.24 -11.51 25.69
CA GLY A 3 10.18 -11.13 24.75
C GLY A 3 10.00 -9.62 24.70
N LEU A 4 9.72 -9.07 23.51
CA LEU A 4 9.47 -7.63 23.35
C LEU A 4 8.13 -7.19 23.94
N LYS A 5 7.13 -8.08 23.96
CA LYS A 5 5.75 -7.75 24.30
C LYS A 5 5.63 -7.15 25.72
N GLY A 6 5.04 -5.96 25.81
CA GLY A 6 4.81 -5.24 27.07
C GLY A 6 6.04 -4.52 27.63
N THR A 7 7.13 -4.44 26.87
CA THR A 7 8.34 -3.73 27.31
C THR A 7 8.36 -2.28 26.83
N LYS A 8 9.12 -1.42 27.52
CA LYS A 8 9.35 -0.05 27.04
C LYS A 8 10.06 -0.02 25.68
N THR A 9 10.85 -1.04 25.37
CA THR A 9 11.49 -1.18 24.06
C THR A 9 10.46 -1.39 22.95
N GLU A 10 9.40 -2.16 23.17
CA GLU A 10 8.32 -2.30 22.19
C GLU A 10 7.62 -0.96 21.93
N GLU A 11 7.31 -0.19 22.97
CA GLU A 11 6.74 1.16 22.83
C GLU A 11 7.67 2.08 22.03
N ASN A 12 8.97 2.06 22.34
CA ASN A 12 9.97 2.86 21.63
C ASN A 12 10.06 2.45 20.14
N LEU A 13 9.97 1.16 19.83
CA LEU A 13 9.96 0.67 18.44
C LEU A 13 8.72 1.11 17.68
N ARG A 14 7.53 1.10 18.33
CA ARG A 14 6.29 1.62 17.72
C ARG A 14 6.37 3.12 17.47
N ALA A 15 6.91 3.87 18.43
CA ALA A 15 7.14 5.32 18.28
C ALA A 15 8.14 5.62 17.15
N ALA A 16 9.24 4.86 17.07
CA ALA A 16 10.21 4.99 15.99
C ALA A 16 9.57 4.67 14.63
N LEU A 17 8.84 3.56 14.51
CA LEU A 17 8.13 3.21 13.28
C LEU A 17 7.16 4.32 12.83
N ALA A 18 6.36 4.87 13.76
CA ALA A 18 5.45 5.96 13.46
C ALA A 18 6.19 7.24 13.03
N GLY A 19 7.28 7.59 13.71
CA GLY A 19 8.12 8.74 13.40
C GLY A 19 8.77 8.66 12.02
N GLU A 20 9.40 7.51 11.71
CA GLU A 20 10.03 7.27 10.40
C GLU A 20 9.01 7.26 9.26
N SER A 21 7.82 6.69 9.50
CA SER A 21 6.73 6.69 8.52
C SER A 21 6.25 8.11 8.19
N GLN A 22 6.13 8.98 9.20
CA GLN A 22 5.81 10.39 9.00
C GLN A 22 6.95 11.16 8.33
N ALA A 23 8.21 10.87 8.70
CA ALA A 23 9.39 11.51 8.11
C ALA A 23 9.49 11.21 6.61
N ARG A 24 9.33 9.94 6.22
CA ARG A 24 9.27 9.51 4.81
C ARG A 24 8.29 10.37 4.00
N VAL A 25 7.03 10.44 4.44
CA VAL A 25 5.96 11.13 3.72
C VAL A 25 6.23 12.65 3.63
N LYS A 26 6.66 13.27 4.74
CA LYS A 26 7.02 14.70 4.75
C LYS A 26 8.15 15.02 3.79
N TYR A 27 9.21 14.21 3.78
CA TYR A 27 10.37 14.46 2.93
C TYR A 27 10.04 14.29 1.44
N GLU A 28 9.13 13.39 1.07
CA GLU A 28 8.61 13.30 -0.30
C GLU A 28 7.83 14.57 -0.71
N PHE A 29 7.04 15.15 0.21
CA PHE A 29 6.39 16.44 -0.04
C PHE A 29 7.39 17.58 -0.16
N TYR A 30 8.44 17.59 0.67
CA TYR A 30 9.50 18.60 0.59
C TYR A 30 10.31 18.49 -0.70
N ALA A 31 10.61 17.27 -1.16
CA ALA A 31 11.23 17.01 -2.45
C ALA A 31 10.37 17.59 -3.58
N SER A 32 9.06 17.36 -3.53
CA SER A 32 8.11 17.92 -4.51
C SER A 32 8.08 19.45 -4.50
N GLN A 33 8.17 20.07 -3.32
CA GLN A 33 8.24 21.54 -3.20
C GLN A 33 9.57 22.10 -3.71
N ALA A 34 10.70 21.51 -3.30
CA ALA A 34 12.04 21.91 -3.77
C ALA A 34 12.14 21.85 -5.30
N LYS A 35 11.46 20.89 -5.96
CA LYS A 35 11.35 20.85 -7.42
C LYS A 35 10.62 22.08 -7.98
N LYS A 36 9.48 22.46 -7.39
CA LYS A 36 8.70 23.63 -7.82
C LYS A 36 9.49 24.93 -7.64
N ASP A 37 10.33 24.99 -6.63
CA ASP A 37 11.19 26.14 -6.33
C ASP A 37 12.46 26.19 -7.19
N GLY A 38 12.72 25.15 -8.01
CA GLY A 38 13.86 25.09 -8.93
C GLY A 38 15.15 24.50 -8.33
N TYR A 39 15.11 23.97 -7.10
CA TYR A 39 16.27 23.39 -6.42
C TYR A 39 16.34 21.87 -6.63
N VAL A 40 16.84 21.44 -7.80
CA VAL A 40 16.90 20.02 -8.17
C VAL A 40 17.76 19.19 -7.22
N GLU A 41 18.95 19.67 -6.86
CA GLU A 41 19.84 18.96 -5.92
C GLU A 41 19.19 18.76 -4.54
N ILE A 42 18.54 19.80 -4.01
CA ILE A 42 17.82 19.71 -2.73
C ILE A 42 16.63 18.74 -2.83
N LYS A 43 15.91 18.75 -3.95
CA LYS A 43 14.86 17.76 -4.23
C LYS A 43 15.41 16.33 -4.19
N ASP A 44 16.57 16.09 -4.80
CA ASP A 44 17.19 14.77 -4.84
C ASP A 44 17.64 14.30 -3.44
N ILE A 45 18.21 15.21 -2.64
CA ILE A 45 18.60 14.92 -1.25
C ILE A 45 17.37 14.62 -0.37
N PHE A 46 16.27 15.36 -0.52
CA PHE A 46 15.04 15.05 0.21
C PHE A 46 14.45 13.70 -0.21
N GLN A 47 14.49 13.39 -1.51
CA GLN A 47 14.03 12.09 -2.00
C GLN A 47 14.87 10.94 -1.45
N GLU A 48 16.20 11.07 -1.48
CA GLU A 48 17.12 10.10 -0.88
C GLU A 48 16.85 9.92 0.61
N SER A 49 16.67 11.02 1.34
CA SER A 49 16.32 10.97 2.76
C SER A 49 14.99 10.24 2.99
N SER A 50 13.94 10.53 2.20
CA SER A 50 12.66 9.82 2.28
C SER A 50 12.82 8.31 2.06
N ASP A 51 13.64 7.91 1.09
CA ASP A 51 13.93 6.51 0.81
C ASP A 51 14.73 5.82 1.92
N ASN A 52 15.61 6.55 2.61
CA ASN A 52 16.31 6.06 3.80
C ASN A 52 15.33 5.83 4.97
N GLU A 53 14.41 6.77 5.25
CA GLU A 53 13.45 6.60 6.34
C GLU A 53 12.49 5.43 6.11
N LYS A 54 12.17 5.13 4.84
CA LYS A 54 11.47 3.88 4.49
C LYS A 54 12.22 2.64 4.95
N GLU A 55 13.54 2.58 4.75
CA GLU A 55 14.34 1.42 5.16
C GLU A 55 14.55 1.39 6.69
N HIS A 56 14.66 2.55 7.36
CA HIS A 56 14.63 2.62 8.83
C HIS A 56 13.31 2.09 9.41
N ALA A 57 12.18 2.58 8.92
CA ALA A 57 10.85 2.11 9.31
C ALA A 57 10.70 0.59 9.14
N LYS A 58 11.21 0.03 8.05
CA LYS A 58 11.17 -1.41 7.76
C LYS A 58 11.98 -2.24 8.75
N ILE A 59 13.09 -1.73 9.30
CA ILE A 59 13.84 -2.41 10.38
C ILE A 59 12.94 -2.54 11.61
N TRP A 60 12.33 -1.43 12.05
CA TRP A 60 11.45 -1.40 13.22
C TRP A 60 10.21 -2.27 13.02
N PHE A 61 9.58 -2.19 11.85
CA PHE A 61 8.44 -3.02 11.48
C PHE A 61 8.78 -4.51 11.59
N LYS A 62 9.93 -4.95 11.05
CA LYS A 62 10.35 -6.35 11.15
C LYS A 62 10.54 -6.77 12.60
N LEU A 63 11.21 -5.97 13.44
CA LEU A 63 11.42 -6.30 14.85
C LEU A 63 10.10 -6.46 15.61
N LEU A 64 9.10 -5.62 15.32
CA LEU A 64 7.76 -5.71 15.88
C LEU A 64 6.97 -6.94 15.38
N ASN A 65 7.32 -7.48 14.21
CA ASN A 65 6.58 -8.54 13.51
C ASN A 65 7.40 -9.85 13.38
N GLY A 66 8.18 -10.20 14.39
CA GLY A 66 8.88 -11.50 14.42
C GLY A 66 10.08 -11.61 13.47
N GLY A 67 10.70 -10.47 13.15
CA GLY A 67 11.93 -10.37 12.36
C GLY A 67 11.72 -10.31 10.84
N LYS A 68 10.47 -10.32 10.35
CA LYS A 68 10.16 -10.33 8.92
C LYS A 68 8.88 -9.58 8.59
N VAL A 69 8.67 -9.34 7.30
CA VAL A 69 7.35 -8.99 6.76
C VAL A 69 6.63 -10.31 6.48
N SER A 70 5.34 -10.39 6.78
CA SER A 70 4.54 -11.61 6.57
C SER A 70 4.31 -11.90 5.09
N ASP A 71 3.70 -13.05 4.78
CA ASP A 71 3.33 -13.41 3.41
C ASP A 71 2.20 -12.52 2.88
N THR A 72 1.98 -12.53 1.56
CA THR A 72 1.01 -11.67 0.89
C THR A 72 -0.43 -11.84 1.40
N LEU A 73 -0.87 -13.06 1.72
CA LEU A 73 -2.24 -13.28 2.22
C LEU A 73 -2.41 -12.69 3.61
N SER A 74 -1.41 -12.89 4.48
CA SER A 74 -1.40 -12.29 5.82
C SER A 74 -1.38 -10.76 5.75
N ASN A 75 -0.55 -10.17 4.87
CA ASN A 75 -0.48 -8.71 4.71
C ASN A 75 -1.77 -8.13 4.13
N LEU A 76 -2.44 -8.82 3.19
CA LEU A 76 -3.73 -8.36 2.65
C LEU A 76 -4.84 -8.38 3.71
N ALA A 77 -4.83 -9.38 4.61
CA ALA A 77 -5.78 -9.47 5.70
C ALA A 77 -5.54 -8.37 6.75
N ASP A 78 -4.28 -8.11 7.11
CA ASP A 78 -3.89 -7.02 8.00
C ASP A 78 -4.29 -5.66 7.44
N ALA A 79 -3.98 -5.41 6.15
CA ALA A 79 -4.40 -4.19 5.46
C ALA A 79 -5.92 -4.02 5.45
N ALA A 80 -6.69 -5.04 5.05
CA ALA A 80 -8.15 -4.97 5.05
C ALA A 80 -8.73 -4.67 6.44
N ALA A 81 -8.16 -5.24 7.51
CA ALA A 81 -8.58 -4.96 8.87
C ALA A 81 -8.28 -3.51 9.31
N GLY A 82 -7.13 -2.97 8.89
CA GLY A 82 -6.77 -1.57 9.10
C GLY A 82 -7.76 -0.63 8.40
N GLU A 83 -7.96 -0.82 7.09
CA GLU A 83 -8.91 -0.04 6.29
C GLU A 83 -10.33 -0.10 6.89
N HIS A 84 -10.77 -1.30 7.33
CA HIS A 84 -12.06 -1.49 7.98
C HIS A 84 -12.23 -0.62 9.22
N TYR A 85 -11.23 -0.64 10.11
CA TYR A 85 -11.23 0.22 11.30
C TYR A 85 -11.25 1.70 10.93
N GLU A 86 -10.48 2.09 9.91
CA GLU A 86 -10.39 3.48 9.48
C GLU A 86 -11.74 4.02 9.02
N TRP A 87 -12.47 3.33 8.14
CA TRP A 87 -13.74 3.86 7.64
C TRP A 87 -14.95 3.61 8.55
N THR A 88 -14.95 2.54 9.36
CA THR A 88 -16.11 2.24 10.24
C THR A 88 -16.07 2.96 11.57
N VAL A 89 -14.86 3.24 12.09
CA VAL A 89 -14.65 3.81 13.42
C VAL A 89 -13.90 5.13 13.32
N MET A 90 -12.63 5.10 12.91
CA MET A 90 -11.73 6.25 13.06
C MET A 90 -12.21 7.50 12.32
N TYR A 91 -12.39 7.42 11.00
CA TYR A 91 -12.79 8.58 10.19
C TYR A 91 -14.21 9.04 10.51
N LYS A 92 -15.10 8.11 10.85
CA LYS A 92 -16.45 8.44 11.28
C LYS A 92 -16.44 9.26 12.57
N GLU A 93 -15.73 8.79 13.60
CA GLU A 93 -15.60 9.51 14.87
C GLU A 93 -14.89 10.86 14.68
N PHE A 94 -13.86 10.92 13.83
CA PHE A 94 -13.15 12.17 13.54
C PHE A 94 -14.05 13.20 12.83
N ALA A 95 -14.87 12.76 11.87
CA ALA A 95 -15.82 13.64 11.19
C ALA A 95 -16.92 14.16 12.14
N GLU A 96 -17.42 13.31 13.03
CA GLU A 96 -18.40 13.70 14.06
C GLU A 96 -17.81 14.77 15.00
N ILE A 97 -16.61 14.53 15.56
CA ILE A 97 -15.92 15.49 16.43
C ILE A 97 -15.63 16.80 15.68
N ALA A 98 -15.14 16.73 14.44
CA ALA A 98 -14.85 17.92 13.65
C ALA A 98 -16.11 18.79 13.44
N ARG A 99 -17.29 18.19 13.22
CA ARG A 99 -18.56 18.92 13.13
C ARG A 99 -18.97 19.53 14.47
N GLU A 100 -18.81 18.80 15.57
CA GLU A 100 -19.11 19.30 16.92
C GLU A 100 -18.26 20.55 17.25
N GLU A 101 -17.02 20.58 16.79
CA GLU A 101 -16.10 21.70 16.96
C GLU A 101 -16.25 22.83 15.91
N GLY A 102 -17.13 22.65 14.90
CA GLY A 102 -17.41 23.64 13.86
C GLY A 102 -16.43 23.64 12.67
N PHE A 103 -15.69 22.54 12.47
CA PHE A 103 -14.77 22.33 11.34
C PHE A 103 -15.41 21.50 10.22
N ASP A 104 -16.53 21.98 9.66
CA ASP A 104 -17.32 21.25 8.67
C ASP A 104 -16.51 20.81 7.43
N GLU A 105 -15.62 21.68 6.93
CA GLU A 105 -14.76 21.33 5.78
C GLU A 105 -13.81 20.16 6.08
N ILE A 106 -13.29 20.07 7.31
CA ILE A 106 -12.41 18.97 7.73
C ILE A 106 -13.22 17.69 7.91
N ALA A 107 -14.44 17.80 8.45
CA ALA A 107 -15.33 16.65 8.58
C ALA A 107 -15.69 16.03 7.23
N ASP A 108 -16.00 16.85 6.23
CA ASP A 108 -16.31 16.37 4.88
C ASP A 108 -15.09 15.70 4.23
N LEU A 109 -13.87 16.17 4.52
CA LEU A 109 -12.63 15.49 4.10
C LEU A 109 -12.46 14.14 4.81
N PHE A 110 -12.76 14.04 6.11
CA PHE A 110 -12.72 12.76 6.82
C PHE A 110 -13.74 11.77 6.28
N ASP A 111 -14.97 12.20 6.00
CA ASP A 111 -15.99 11.34 5.38
C ASP A 111 -15.55 10.84 3.98
N ALA A 112 -14.96 11.73 3.17
CA ALA A 112 -14.44 11.36 1.86
C ALA A 112 -13.25 10.39 1.94
N ALA A 113 -12.36 10.57 2.92
CA ALA A 113 -11.28 9.63 3.21
C ALA A 113 -11.84 8.26 3.61
N GLY A 114 -12.76 8.22 4.58
CA GLY A 114 -13.44 6.98 5.00
C GLY A 114 -14.12 6.24 3.83
N ALA A 115 -14.81 6.95 2.94
CA ALA A 115 -15.40 6.34 1.75
C ALA A 115 -14.35 5.71 0.81
N THR A 116 -13.14 6.29 0.74
CA THR A 116 -12.01 5.77 -0.04
C THR A 116 -11.43 4.51 0.61
N GLU A 117 -11.26 4.51 1.92
CA GLU A 117 -10.71 3.35 2.66
C GLU A 117 -11.61 2.12 2.57
N LYS A 118 -12.94 2.31 2.50
CA LYS A 118 -13.86 1.21 2.17
C LYS A 118 -13.52 0.56 0.82
N ALA A 119 -13.19 1.35 -0.20
CA ALA A 119 -12.81 0.82 -1.51
C ALA A 119 -11.45 0.09 -1.46
N HIS A 120 -10.54 0.52 -0.58
CA HIS A 120 -9.30 -0.20 -0.31
C HIS A 120 -9.56 -1.57 0.36
N GLU A 121 -10.41 -1.62 1.40
CA GLU A 121 -10.83 -2.87 2.03
C GLU A 121 -11.41 -3.85 0.99
N ASP A 122 -12.40 -3.39 0.19
CA ASP A 122 -13.04 -4.19 -0.85
C ASP A 122 -12.00 -4.75 -1.85
N ARG A 123 -11.01 -3.92 -2.23
CA ARG A 123 -9.91 -4.31 -3.12
C ARG A 123 -9.02 -5.38 -2.49
N TYR A 124 -8.60 -5.22 -1.24
CA TYR A 124 -7.74 -6.22 -0.56
C TYR A 124 -8.45 -7.55 -0.34
N ASN A 125 -9.74 -7.51 0.01
CA ASN A 125 -10.59 -8.70 0.13
C ASN A 125 -10.73 -9.41 -1.23
N ALA A 126 -10.97 -8.68 -2.31
CA ALA A 126 -11.05 -9.25 -3.65
C ALA A 126 -9.71 -9.85 -4.13
N LEU A 127 -8.57 -9.23 -3.81
CA LEU A 127 -7.25 -9.78 -4.10
C LEU A 127 -6.97 -11.07 -3.31
N SER A 128 -7.31 -11.08 -2.02
CA SER A 128 -7.20 -12.26 -1.16
C SER A 128 -8.03 -13.43 -1.69
N ALA A 129 -9.28 -13.17 -2.10
CA ALA A 129 -10.15 -14.17 -2.69
C ALA A 129 -9.58 -14.74 -4.00
N LYS A 130 -8.98 -13.90 -4.85
CA LYS A 130 -8.32 -14.34 -6.09
C LYS A 130 -7.13 -15.26 -5.82
N ILE A 131 -6.30 -14.94 -4.82
CA ILE A 131 -5.16 -15.80 -4.44
C ILE A 131 -5.69 -17.14 -3.91
N LYS A 132 -6.64 -17.12 -2.97
CA LYS A 132 -7.21 -18.35 -2.38
C LYS A 132 -7.90 -19.26 -3.40
N ALA A 133 -8.46 -18.69 -4.47
CA ALA A 133 -9.13 -19.42 -5.54
C ALA A 133 -8.21 -19.82 -6.70
N ASP A 134 -6.90 -19.54 -6.64
CA ASP A 134 -5.96 -19.71 -7.76
C ASP A 134 -6.41 -19.00 -9.06
N LYS A 135 -6.99 -17.80 -8.92
CA LYS A 135 -7.54 -16.98 -10.02
C LYS A 135 -6.73 -15.71 -10.31
N VAL A 136 -5.50 -15.61 -9.78
CA VAL A 136 -4.60 -14.48 -10.04
C VAL A 136 -4.18 -14.46 -11.51
N PHE A 137 -3.73 -15.62 -12.01
CA PHE A 137 -3.23 -15.79 -13.38
C PHE A 137 -4.12 -16.72 -14.22
N LYS A 138 -5.34 -16.99 -13.75
CA LYS A 138 -6.31 -17.88 -14.40
C LYS A 138 -7.73 -17.28 -14.38
N LYS A 139 -8.51 -17.61 -15.41
CA LYS A 139 -9.94 -17.26 -15.58
C LYS A 139 -10.70 -18.43 -16.18
N ASP A 140 -12.02 -18.40 -16.01
CA ASP A 140 -12.91 -19.44 -16.55
C ASP A 140 -13.08 -19.31 -18.08
N GLU A 141 -13.03 -18.06 -18.56
CA GLU A 141 -13.07 -17.70 -19.98
C GLU A 141 -11.73 -17.18 -20.47
N GLU A 142 -11.52 -17.25 -21.79
CA GLU A 142 -10.33 -16.64 -22.40
C GLU A 142 -10.38 -15.13 -22.26
N ILE A 143 -9.28 -14.56 -21.78
CA ILE A 143 -9.11 -13.12 -21.65
C ILE A 143 -7.77 -12.71 -22.25
N ALA A 144 -7.61 -11.41 -22.47
CA ALA A 144 -6.32 -10.83 -22.78
C ALA A 144 -5.50 -10.61 -21.51
N TRP A 145 -4.32 -11.24 -21.46
CA TRP A 145 -3.30 -11.07 -20.44
C TRP A 145 -2.18 -10.19 -20.99
N LYS A 146 -1.89 -9.08 -20.32
CA LYS A 146 -0.79 -8.17 -20.68
C LYS A 146 0.39 -8.40 -19.75
N CYS A 147 1.57 -8.65 -20.31
CA CYS A 147 2.83 -8.60 -19.60
C CYS A 147 3.18 -7.14 -19.28
N ASN A 148 3.27 -6.80 -17.99
CA ASN A 148 3.63 -5.45 -17.54
C ASN A 148 5.11 -5.11 -17.73
N ASN A 149 5.96 -6.11 -17.99
CA ASN A 149 7.37 -5.88 -18.28
C ASN A 149 7.60 -5.33 -19.69
N CYS A 150 6.99 -5.95 -20.71
CA CYS A 150 7.26 -5.63 -22.12
C CYS A 150 6.04 -5.29 -22.97
N GLY A 151 4.82 -5.43 -22.43
CA GLY A 151 3.58 -5.14 -23.16
C GLY A 151 3.02 -6.29 -24.00
N TYR A 152 3.68 -7.45 -24.09
CA TYR A 152 3.17 -8.63 -24.79
C TYR A 152 1.75 -9.00 -24.34
N ILE A 153 0.86 -9.30 -25.29
CA ILE A 153 -0.52 -9.69 -25.05
C ILE A 153 -0.69 -11.17 -25.39
N HIS A 154 -1.17 -11.94 -24.42
CA HIS A 154 -1.56 -13.34 -24.58
C HIS A 154 -3.07 -13.46 -24.46
N ILE A 155 -3.73 -14.14 -25.41
CA ILE A 155 -5.15 -14.50 -25.29
C ILE A 155 -5.24 -15.95 -24.80
N GLY A 156 -5.89 -16.16 -23.66
CA GLY A 156 -6.05 -17.48 -23.08
C GLY A 156 -6.73 -17.47 -21.73
N LYS A 157 -7.09 -18.65 -21.22
CA LYS A 157 -7.66 -18.80 -19.86
C LYS A 157 -6.63 -18.55 -18.77
N GLU A 158 -5.36 -18.78 -19.05
CA GLU A 158 -4.25 -18.62 -18.12
C GLU A 158 -3.16 -17.73 -18.72
N ALA A 159 -2.47 -16.95 -17.90
CA ALA A 159 -1.25 -16.27 -18.32
C ALA A 159 -0.12 -17.31 -18.51
N PRO A 160 0.80 -17.14 -19.48
CA PRO A 160 1.87 -18.09 -19.69
C PRO A 160 2.86 -18.08 -18.52
N GLU A 161 3.44 -19.23 -18.18
CA GLU A 161 4.44 -19.36 -17.10
C GLU A 161 5.66 -18.48 -17.33
N VAL A 162 6.05 -18.32 -18.60
CA VAL A 162 7.15 -17.48 -19.07
C VAL A 162 6.65 -16.64 -20.24
N CYS A 163 6.92 -15.34 -20.23
CA CYS A 163 6.56 -14.45 -21.33
C CYS A 163 7.38 -14.80 -22.59
N PRO A 164 6.75 -15.15 -23.72
CA PRO A 164 7.46 -15.59 -24.92
C PRO A 164 8.25 -14.48 -25.61
N LEU A 165 8.07 -13.22 -25.23
CA LEU A 165 8.80 -12.09 -25.80
C LEU A 165 10.02 -11.67 -24.96
N CYS A 166 9.88 -11.63 -23.63
CA CYS A 166 10.89 -11.03 -22.75
C CYS A 166 11.44 -11.99 -21.68
N ASP A 167 11.03 -13.25 -21.70
CA ASP A 167 11.53 -14.32 -20.81
C ASP A 167 11.29 -14.09 -19.31
N HIS A 168 10.40 -13.14 -18.95
CA HIS A 168 10.03 -12.88 -17.55
C HIS A 168 8.89 -13.79 -17.08
N PRO A 169 8.83 -14.12 -15.77
CA PRO A 169 7.86 -15.08 -15.25
C PRO A 169 6.40 -14.58 -15.28
N GLN A 170 5.47 -15.52 -15.11
CA GLN A 170 4.01 -15.29 -15.05
C GLN A 170 3.61 -14.12 -14.14
N ALA A 171 4.38 -13.88 -13.07
CA ALA A 171 4.18 -12.80 -12.11
C ALA A 171 4.07 -11.39 -12.74
N HIS A 172 4.57 -11.20 -13.96
CA HIS A 172 4.46 -9.93 -14.68
C HIS A 172 3.14 -9.76 -15.44
N PHE A 173 2.30 -10.79 -15.55
CA PHE A 173 1.03 -10.70 -16.28
C PHE A 173 -0.11 -10.17 -15.41
N ARG A 174 -0.99 -9.38 -16.04
CA ARG A 174 -2.31 -9.01 -15.49
C ARG A 174 -3.36 -9.07 -16.58
N LYS A 175 -4.65 -9.10 -16.21
CA LYS A 175 -5.73 -8.83 -17.16
C LYS A 175 -5.47 -7.49 -17.86
N GLN A 176 -5.55 -7.47 -19.19
CA GLN A 176 -5.46 -6.25 -19.97
C GLN A 176 -6.65 -5.35 -19.62
N ASP A 177 -6.35 -4.11 -19.28
CA ASP A 177 -7.35 -3.06 -19.16
C ASP A 177 -7.73 -2.58 -20.56
N THR A 178 -9.02 -2.67 -20.90
CA THR A 178 -9.56 -2.22 -22.19
C THR A 178 -10.27 -0.88 -22.09
N SER A 179 -10.24 -0.19 -20.94
CA SER A 179 -10.91 1.11 -20.77
C SER A 179 -10.32 2.26 -21.62
N TYR A 180 -9.15 2.06 -22.21
CA TYR A 180 -8.45 3.05 -23.05
C TYR A 180 -8.49 2.73 -24.56
N ILE A 181 -9.26 1.72 -24.97
CA ILE A 181 -9.43 1.26 -26.37
C ILE A 181 -10.91 1.34 -26.71
#